data_AF-A0A7K3WCL3-F1
#
_entry.id   AF-A0A7K3WCL3-F1
#
_cell.length_a   1.000
_cell.length_b   1.000
_cell.length_c   1.000
_cell.angle_alpha   90.00
_cell.angle_beta   90.00
_cell.angle_gamma   90.00
#
_symmetry.space_group_name_H-M   'P 1'
#
loop_
_entity.id
_entity.type
_entity.pdbx_description
1 polymer ?
#
loop_
_entity_poly.entity_id
_entity_poly.type
_entity_poly.pdbx_seq_one_letter_code
_entity_poly.pdbx_strand_id
1 'polypeptide(L)'
;MTRPPPGRLVVRLPHWMDAAARHALGASLRSALDGGELHPVDAVQLEDVLTELQVAGARDMVWPESGDRVRRAVGLAGDVVPVRLSAGELASVLGLADLPESLRAGLTTSAGVR
;
A
#
# COMPACT_ATOMS: atom_id res chain seq x y z
N MET A 1 24.46 7.13 -30.74
CA MET A 1 23.34 6.38 -30.14
C MET A 1 22.90 7.12 -28.88
N THR A 2 21.80 7.85 -28.95
CA THR A 2 21.27 8.62 -27.82
C THR A 2 20.55 7.65 -26.89
N ARG A 3 20.99 7.51 -25.64
CA ARG A 3 20.30 6.73 -24.61
C ARG A 3 18.87 7.28 -24.48
N PRO A 4 17.82 6.45 -24.52
CA PRO A 4 16.46 6.93 -24.30
C PRO A 4 16.39 7.61 -22.92
N PRO A 5 15.59 8.67 -22.77
CA PRO A 5 15.40 9.30 -21.46
C PRO A 5 14.99 8.20 -20.47
N PRO A 6 15.52 8.20 -19.24
CA PRO A 6 15.06 7.24 -18.24
C PRO A 6 13.53 7.30 -18.19
N GLY A 7 12.89 6.15 -18.35
CA GLY A 7 11.44 6.04 -18.16
C GLY A 7 11.08 6.72 -16.85
N ARG A 8 10.01 7.51 -16.86
CA ARG A 8 9.59 8.30 -15.70
C ARG A 8 9.43 7.36 -14.51
N LEU A 9 10.34 7.44 -13.53
CA LEU A 9 10.29 6.58 -12.35
C LEU A 9 8.96 6.84 -11.63
N VAL A 10 8.19 5.78 -11.39
CA VAL A 10 6.95 5.87 -10.63
C VAL A 10 7.31 6.02 -9.16
N VAL A 11 7.01 7.19 -8.59
CA VAL A 11 7.24 7.47 -7.17
C VAL A 11 6.22 6.68 -6.36
N ARG A 12 6.70 5.90 -5.38
CA ARG A 12 5.85 5.18 -4.42
C ARG A 12 6.06 5.76 -3.03
N LEU A 13 4.98 6.20 -2.40
CA LEU A 13 5.00 6.84 -1.08
C LEU A 13 4.58 5.84 0.01
N PRO A 14 5.16 5.93 1.22
CA PRO A 14 4.79 5.03 2.30
C PRO A 14 3.45 5.40 2.92
N HIS A 15 2.57 4.42 3.07
CA HIS A 15 1.38 4.44 3.90
C HIS A 15 1.61 3.49 5.08
N TRP A 16 1.65 4.03 6.30
CA TRP A 16 1.94 3.26 7.51
C TRP A 16 0.68 2.52 7.96
N MET A 17 0.73 1.20 7.96
CA MET A 17 -0.44 0.35 8.26
C MET A 17 -0.08 -0.69 9.29
N ASP A 18 -0.92 -0.87 10.30
CA ASP A 18 -0.88 -2.00 11.22
C ASP A 18 -1.35 -3.31 10.54
N ALA A 19 -1.22 -4.44 11.22
CA ALA A 19 -1.59 -5.73 10.64
C ALA A 19 -3.08 -5.80 10.28
N ALA A 20 -3.95 -5.29 11.14
CA ALA A 20 -5.40 -5.33 10.94
C ALA A 20 -5.81 -4.55 9.68
N ALA A 21 -5.27 -3.36 9.48
CA ALA A 21 -5.50 -2.53 8.31
C ALA A 21 -4.99 -3.20 7.03
N ARG A 22 -3.81 -3.83 7.07
CA ARG A 22 -3.28 -4.60 5.91
C ARG A 22 -4.17 -5.79 5.55
N HIS A 23 -4.67 -6.53 6.55
CA HIS A 23 -5.57 -7.65 6.32
C HIS A 23 -6.92 -7.20 5.75
N ALA A 24 -7.51 -6.15 6.32
CA ALA A 24 -8.77 -5.58 5.86
C ALA A 24 -8.66 -5.02 4.43
N LEU A 25 -7.56 -4.31 4.13
CA LEU A 25 -7.28 -3.84 2.77
C LEU A 25 -7.14 -5.03 1.81
N GLY A 26 -6.30 -6.01 2.14
CA GLY A 26 -6.13 -7.20 1.29
C GLY A 26 -7.44 -7.96 1.04
N ALA A 27 -8.35 -8.03 2.02
CA ALA A 27 -9.68 -8.62 1.82
C ALA A 27 -10.53 -7.80 0.84
N SER A 28 -10.55 -6.47 0.99
CA SER A 28 -11.28 -5.57 0.10
C SER A 28 -10.79 -5.67 -1.35
N LEU A 29 -9.46 -5.74 -1.54
CA LEU A 29 -8.85 -5.86 -2.87
C LEU A 29 -9.21 -7.17 -3.56
N ARG A 30 -9.14 -8.30 -2.84
CA ARG A 30 -9.52 -9.60 -3.40
C ARG A 30 -10.99 -9.63 -3.78
N SER A 31 -11.86 -9.12 -2.90
CA SER A 31 -13.30 -9.04 -3.19
C SER A 31 -13.58 -8.21 -4.44
N ALA A 32 -12.87 -7.10 -4.65
CA ALA A 32 -13.02 -6.27 -5.84
C ALA A 32 -12.54 -6.98 -7.11
N LEU A 33 -11.38 -7.65 -7.05
CA LEU A 33 -10.83 -8.42 -8.18
C LEU A 33 -11.72 -9.60 -8.57
N ASP A 34 -12.30 -10.31 -7.59
CA ASP A 34 -13.21 -11.42 -7.82
C ASP A 34 -14.57 -10.98 -8.40
N GLY A 35 -14.94 -9.70 -8.21
CA GLY A 35 -16.20 -9.13 -8.71
C GLY A 35 -16.25 -8.85 -10.21
N GLY A 36 -15.11 -8.83 -10.91
CA GLY A 36 -15.02 -8.80 -12.37
C GLY A 36 -15.38 -7.48 -13.08
N GLU A 37 -15.99 -6.51 -12.38
CA GLU A 37 -16.36 -5.20 -12.93
C GLU A 37 -15.30 -4.12 -12.67
N LEU A 38 -14.06 -4.37 -13.07
CA LEU A 38 -12.96 -3.40 -12.95
C LEU A 38 -12.42 -3.02 -14.32
N HIS A 39 -12.02 -1.74 -14.47
CA HIS A 39 -11.22 -1.35 -15.63
C HIS A 39 -9.89 -2.12 -15.59
N PRO A 40 -9.36 -2.63 -16.73
CA PRO A 40 -8.17 -3.48 -16.72
C PRO A 40 -6.93 -2.83 -16.09
N VAL A 41 -6.78 -1.51 -16.23
CA VAL A 41 -5.69 -0.79 -15.57
C VAL A 41 -5.83 -0.84 -14.06
N ASP A 42 -7.03 -0.63 -13.53
CA ASP A 42 -7.27 -0.63 -12.08
C ASP A 42 -7.01 -2.03 -11.51
N ALA A 43 -7.45 -3.09 -12.21
CA ALA A 43 -7.16 -4.47 -11.81
C ALA A 43 -5.66 -4.73 -11.63
N VAL A 44 -4.82 -4.31 -12.58
CA VAL A 44 -3.35 -4.41 -12.47
C VAL A 44 -2.83 -3.62 -11.27
N GLN A 45 -3.32 -2.39 -11.08
CA GLN A 45 -2.93 -1.57 -9.92
C GLN A 45 -3.30 -2.25 -8.59
N LEU A 46 -4.47 -2.89 -8.49
CA LEU A 46 -4.89 -3.59 -7.27
C LEU A 46 -4.06 -4.86 -7.01
N GLU A 47 -3.67 -5.60 -8.06
CA GLU A 47 -2.75 -6.74 -7.95
C GLU A 47 -1.36 -6.31 -7.46
N ASP A 48 -0.84 -5.19 -7.96
CA ASP A 48 0.41 -4.60 -7.50
C ASP A 48 0.33 -4.18 -6.01
N VAL A 49 -0.82 -3.67 -5.57
CA VAL A 49 -1.06 -3.36 -4.15
C VAL A 49 -1.07 -4.64 -3.30
N LEU A 50 -1.75 -5.70 -3.74
CA LEU A 50 -1.73 -6.99 -3.03
C LEU A 50 -0.30 -7.54 -2.88
N THR A 51 0.50 -7.41 -3.94
CA THR A 51 1.91 -7.80 -3.92
C THR A 51 2.69 -6.96 -2.91
N GLU A 52 2.53 -5.63 -2.90
CA GLU A 52 3.22 -4.80 -1.90
C GLU A 52 2.78 -5.12 -0.46
N LEU A 53 1.51 -5.47 -0.20
CA LEU A 53 1.08 -5.90 1.13
C LEU A 53 1.84 -7.14 1.61
N GLN A 54 2.06 -8.12 0.72
CA GLN A 54 2.86 -9.30 1.02
C GLN A 54 4.33 -8.95 1.22
N VAL A 55 4.91 -8.11 0.34
CA VAL A 55 6.29 -7.65 0.45
C VAL A 55 6.52 -6.86 1.74
N ALA A 56 5.57 -6.03 2.16
CA ALA A 56 5.65 -5.26 3.39
C ALA A 56 5.69 -6.18 4.62
N GLY A 57 4.85 -7.22 4.66
CA GLY A 57 4.91 -8.24 5.70
C GLY A 57 6.21 -9.04 5.68
N ALA A 58 6.66 -9.47 4.50
CA ALA A 58 7.94 -10.19 4.36
C ALA A 58 9.13 -9.34 4.82
N ARG A 59 9.16 -8.05 4.47
CA ARG A 59 10.24 -7.12 4.85
C ARG A 59 10.37 -6.98 6.36
N ASP A 60 9.25 -6.96 7.08
CA ASP A 60 9.23 -6.88 8.53
C ASP A 60 9.77 -8.16 9.20
N MET A 61 9.51 -9.33 8.60
CA MET A 61 10.08 -10.60 9.06
C MET A 61 11.58 -10.74 8.77
N VAL A 62 12.05 -10.23 7.63
CA VAL A 62 13.46 -10.38 7.19
C VAL A 62 14.39 -9.42 7.94
N TRP A 63 13.95 -8.20 8.23
CA TRP A 63 14.76 -7.18 8.91
C TRP A 63 14.05 -6.57 10.14
N PRO A 64 13.69 -7.40 11.14
CA PRO A 64 12.83 -6.98 12.25
C PRO A 64 13.42 -5.83 13.05
N GLU A 65 14.72 -5.88 13.36
CA GLU A 65 15.38 -4.84 14.16
C GLU A 65 15.37 -3.45 13.49
N SER A 66 15.43 -3.41 12.15
CA SER A 66 15.38 -2.16 11.40
C SER A 66 13.97 -1.56 11.46
N GLY A 67 12.94 -2.39 11.33
CA GLY A 67 11.55 -1.97 11.52
C GLY A 67 11.30 -1.44 12.92
N ASP A 68 11.76 -2.16 13.95
CA ASP A 68 11.59 -1.79 15.35
C ASP A 68 12.26 -0.46 15.71
N ARG A 69 13.43 -0.17 15.14
CA ARG A 69 14.10 1.13 15.34
C ARG A 69 13.26 2.27 14.78
N VAL A 70 12.75 2.14 13.56
CA VAL A 70 11.92 3.18 12.92
C VAL A 70 10.61 3.37 13.68
N ARG A 71 9.92 2.27 14.02
CA ARG A 71 8.68 2.34 14.81
C ARG A 71 8.88 3.06 16.14
N ARG A 72 9.91 2.69 16.91
CA ARG A 72 10.22 3.36 18.18
C ARG A 72 10.55 4.84 17.99
N ALA A 73 11.31 5.20 16.96
CA ALA A 73 11.68 6.59 16.70
C ALA A 73 10.48 7.48 16.34
N VAL A 74 9.45 6.90 15.71
CA VAL A 74 8.23 7.61 15.28
C VAL A 74 7.07 7.42 16.26
N GLY A 75 7.22 6.60 17.30
CA GLY A 75 6.15 6.29 18.26
C GLY A 75 5.04 5.40 17.69
N LEU A 76 5.35 4.56 16.70
CA LEU A 76 4.40 3.65 16.06
C LEU A 76 4.31 2.30 16.80
N ALA A 77 3.13 1.67 16.73
CA ALA A 77 2.91 0.33 17.26
C ALA A 77 3.77 -0.73 16.54
N GLY A 78 4.07 -1.84 17.24
CA GLY A 78 5.06 -2.84 16.85
C GLY A 78 4.79 -3.58 15.53
N ASP A 79 3.55 -3.61 15.07
CA ASP A 79 3.12 -4.29 13.84
C ASP A 79 2.87 -3.32 12.68
N VAL A 80 3.15 -2.02 12.87
CA VAL A 80 3.01 -1.00 11.83
C VAL A 80 4.19 -1.08 10.87
N VAL A 81 3.88 -1.21 9.58
CA VAL A 81 4.87 -1.29 8.50
C VAL A 81 4.49 -0.35 7.36
N PRO A 82 5.47 0.13 6.57
CA PRO A 82 5.18 0.97 5.41
C PRO A 82 4.75 0.12 4.21
N VAL A 83 3.55 0.35 3.71
CA VAL A 83 3.03 -0.14 2.42
C VAL A 83 3.26 0.99 1.40
N ARG A 84 4.09 0.74 0.38
CA ARG A 84 4.45 1.80 -0.58
C ARG A 84 3.50 1.79 -1.76
N LEU A 85 2.77 2.89 -1.99
CA LEU A 85 1.82 2.98 -3.08
C LEU A 85 2.22 4.06 -4.09
N SER A 86 2.08 3.77 -5.38
CA SER A 86 2.07 4.81 -6.41
C SER A 86 0.77 5.64 -6.35
N ALA A 87 0.75 6.79 -7.02
CA ALA A 87 -0.48 7.59 -7.12
C ALA A 87 -1.61 6.85 -7.85
N GLY A 88 -1.27 6.02 -8.85
CA GLY A 88 -2.24 5.18 -9.57
C GLY A 88 -2.80 4.06 -8.71
N GLU A 89 -1.92 3.39 -7.96
CA GLU A 89 -2.29 2.37 -6.97
C GLU A 89 -3.23 2.94 -5.91
N LEU A 90 -2.87 4.09 -5.32
CA LEU A 90 -3.70 4.77 -4.32
C LEU A 90 -5.05 5.20 -4.88
N ALA A 91 -5.08 5.79 -6.08
CA ALA A 91 -6.33 6.20 -6.72
C ALA A 91 -7.26 5.01 -6.99
N SER A 92 -6.71 3.89 -7.48
CA SER A 92 -7.46 2.65 -7.75
C SER A 92 -8.06 2.09 -6.46
N VAL A 93 -7.29 2.07 -5.37
CA VAL A 93 -7.77 1.63 -4.05
C VAL A 93 -8.89 2.53 -3.52
N LEU A 94 -8.70 3.86 -3.58
CA LEU A 94 -9.68 4.83 -3.08
C LEU A 94 -10.97 4.85 -3.92
N GLY A 95 -10.89 4.42 -5.18
CA GLY A 95 -12.03 4.27 -6.09
C GLY A 95 -12.94 3.07 -5.80
N LEU A 96 -12.51 2.15 -4.93
CA LEU A 96 -13.33 1.00 -4.55
C LEU A 96 -14.56 1.45 -3.74
N ALA A 97 -15.75 1.06 -4.19
CA ALA A 97 -17.02 1.40 -3.55
C ALA A 97 -17.08 0.87 -2.11
N ASP A 98 -16.75 -0.41 -1.93
CA ASP A 98 -16.84 -1.12 -0.66
C ASP A 98 -15.59 -1.01 0.22
N LEU A 99 -14.69 -0.05 -0.06
CA LEU A 99 -13.55 0.19 0.82
C LEU A 99 -14.04 0.70 2.19
N PRO A 100 -13.68 0.03 3.30
CA PRO A 100 -14.01 0.48 4.64
C PRO A 100 -13.59 1.93 4.88
N GLU A 101 -14.48 2.73 5.48
CA GLU A 101 -14.25 4.17 5.63
C GLU A 101 -13.02 4.49 6.49
N SER A 102 -12.72 3.65 7.49
CA SER A 102 -11.48 3.78 8.28
C SER A 102 -10.22 3.62 7.43
N LEU A 103 -10.22 2.71 6.45
CA LEU A 103 -9.11 2.55 5.51
C LEU A 103 -9.04 3.72 4.54
N ARG A 104 -10.17 4.21 4.02
CA ARG A 104 -10.22 5.40 3.16
C ARG A 104 -9.65 6.62 3.86
N ALA A 105 -10.10 6.89 5.09
CA ALA A 105 -9.59 7.98 5.93
C ALA A 105 -8.08 7.81 6.23
N GLY A 106 -7.64 6.60 6.57
CA GLY A 106 -6.23 6.31 6.82
C GLY A 106 -5.36 6.55 5.59
N LEU A 107 -5.75 6.03 4.43
CA LEU A 107 -4.98 6.15 3.18
C LEU A 107 -4.88 7.59 2.67
N THR A 108 -5.90 8.41 2.91
CA THR A 108 -5.92 9.84 2.52
C THR A 108 -5.14 10.74 3.48
N THR A 109 -5.02 10.36 4.76
CA THR A 109 -4.25 11.12 5.76
C THR A 109 -2.79 10.69 5.88
N SER A 110 -2.46 9.45 5.51
CA SER A 110 -1.12 8.86 5.66
C SER A 110 -0.03 9.46 4.76
N ALA A 111 -0.34 10.47 3.94
CA ALA A 111 0.64 11.16 3.10
C ALA A 111 1.66 12.02 3.90
N GLY A 112 1.47 12.20 5.21
CA GLY A 112 2.41 12.91 6.07
C GLY A 112 2.41 12.32 7.47
N VAL A 113 3.59 11.91 7.92
CA VAL A 113 3.90 11.64 9.33
C VAL A 113 3.38 12.81 10.17
N ARG A 114 2.53 12.53 11.16
CA ARG A 114 2.28 13.49 12.26
C ARG A 114 3.33 13.29 13.34
#